data_AF-A0A9N9CN25-F1
#
_entry.id   AF-A0A9N9CN25-F1
#
_cell.length_a   1.000
_cell.length_b   1.000
_cell.length_c   1.000
_cell.angle_alpha   90.00
_cell.angle_beta   90.00
_cell.angle_gamma   90.00
#
_symmetry.space_group_name_H-M   'P 1'
#
loop_
_entity.id
_entity.type
_entity.pdbx_description
1 polymer ?
#
loop_
_entity_poly.entity_id
_entity_poly.type
_entity_poly.pdbx_seq_one_letter_code
_entity_poly.pdbx_strand_id
1 'polypeptide(L)'
;MRVFSKPRPVTSGENALYRLETVRDDDWDLLIWISSQLSWEIYAYLFIVIWNNTKFGEDRKRDFKEETTLMISYVRKLNKNMCIDDNRTKSFINLFSDYQNYRLNGYDIYKRNLITSVLDKLETRGLKHRYDFYEQLKMLPMKQKEKLRNIVLDRMKALIDIAQPDDKLLIFSGKDDDSNLKDELNALKNENDALREQIIELQKENSKYQAAHGNLTNLGFSDEDPNNIVKLDKDIKHLQDLLGDLTLICPEYEIDVTKCNELLSFYKCNVEIDSRHGKKVLSAALQRLTIETIIDETKNYFLINGSAIEVNLVAKTKEIVDMTNSFTKKYAENDEIAKAIPIKIRQQVHSMLGCYAFSYDDHLLLTEISTKVLEKLEQYRKIIDSDEDNEIIQIIRGIIQLFFYRLEVHPIIPTYKFYENGTEMNPLFMESAGTKSKDMKKLEVEICYFPAIAVFDTIEDKSDNVFSKALIIPRVKSNNSISSETAITTSTE
;
A
#
# COMPACT_ATOMS: atom_id res chain seq x y z
N MET A 1 -21.31 -52.75 -7.90
CA MET A 1 -21.02 -52.63 -9.34
C MET A 1 -22.01 -51.64 -9.97
N ARG A 2 -21.60 -50.38 -10.15
CA ARG A 2 -22.08 -49.45 -11.20
C ARG A 2 -21.05 -48.32 -11.30
N VAL A 3 -20.79 -47.93 -12.54
CA VAL A 3 -19.56 -47.33 -13.04
C VAL A 3 -19.61 -45.80 -12.91
N PHE A 4 -18.42 -45.22 -12.74
CA PHE A 4 -18.04 -43.81 -12.72
C PHE A 4 -18.83 -42.85 -13.63
N SER A 5 -18.98 -41.61 -13.17
CA SER A 5 -18.92 -40.43 -14.04
C SER A 5 -17.67 -39.61 -13.69
N LYS A 6 -16.80 -39.44 -14.69
CA LYS A 6 -15.55 -38.66 -14.70
C LYS A 6 -15.75 -37.20 -14.26
N PRO A 7 -14.69 -36.48 -13.83
CA PRO A 7 -14.73 -35.02 -13.66
C PRO A 7 -15.08 -34.37 -15.01
N ARG A 8 -16.04 -33.44 -15.03
CA ARG A 8 -16.32 -32.63 -16.22
C ARG A 8 -15.18 -31.64 -16.47
N PRO A 9 -14.84 -31.36 -17.74
CA PRO A 9 -13.88 -30.33 -18.07
C PRO A 9 -14.48 -28.96 -17.72
N VAL A 10 -13.67 -28.14 -17.03
CA VAL A 10 -13.96 -26.75 -16.69
C VAL A 10 -14.10 -25.95 -17.99
N THR A 11 -15.35 -25.63 -18.36
CA THR A 11 -15.64 -24.62 -19.37
C THR A 11 -15.78 -23.28 -18.67
N SER A 12 -15.05 -22.28 -19.17
CA SER A 12 -15.07 -20.87 -18.74
C SER A 12 -16.50 -20.36 -18.50
N GLY A 13 -16.90 -20.27 -17.24
CA GLY A 13 -18.22 -19.80 -16.81
C GLY A 13 -18.54 -19.92 -15.32
N GLU A 14 -17.59 -20.33 -14.47
CA GLU A 14 -17.87 -20.60 -13.04
C GLU A 14 -17.70 -19.42 -12.08
N ASN A 15 -17.66 -18.17 -12.57
CA ASN A 15 -17.51 -16.99 -11.70
C ASN A 15 -18.78 -16.12 -11.60
N ALA A 16 -19.97 -16.68 -11.80
CA ALA A 16 -21.18 -16.01 -11.35
C ALA A 16 -21.30 -16.21 -9.83
N LEU A 17 -20.99 -15.16 -9.06
CA LEU A 17 -20.99 -15.16 -7.58
C LEU A 17 -22.35 -15.55 -6.96
N TYR A 18 -23.41 -15.54 -7.76
CA TYR A 18 -24.76 -15.93 -7.41
C TYR A 18 -25.22 -16.92 -8.48
N ARG A 19 -25.83 -18.05 -8.12
CA ARG A 19 -26.48 -18.96 -9.09
C ARG A 19 -27.98 -19.02 -8.77
N LEU A 20 -28.80 -18.32 -9.55
CA LEU A 20 -30.26 -18.32 -9.38
C LEU A 20 -30.95 -19.58 -9.93
N GLU A 21 -30.25 -20.44 -10.68
CA GLU A 21 -30.82 -21.59 -11.41
C GLU A 21 -31.50 -22.62 -10.50
N THR A 22 -31.18 -22.59 -9.20
CA THR A 22 -31.85 -23.37 -8.17
C THR A 22 -32.13 -22.49 -6.96
N VAL A 23 -33.30 -21.84 -6.87
CA VAL A 23 -33.83 -21.43 -5.55
C VAL A 23 -34.19 -22.70 -4.76
N ARG A 24 -33.17 -23.44 -4.31
CA ARG A 24 -33.19 -24.41 -3.21
C ARG A 24 -32.84 -23.65 -1.93
N ASP A 25 -33.15 -24.21 -0.78
CA ASP A 25 -32.99 -23.63 0.56
C ASP A 25 -31.52 -23.31 0.96
N ASP A 26 -30.58 -23.29 0.01
CA ASP A 26 -29.14 -23.31 0.23
C ASP A 26 -28.42 -22.13 -0.48
N ASP A 27 -29.06 -21.44 -1.44
CA ASP A 27 -28.48 -20.27 -2.15
C ASP A 27 -28.78 -18.96 -1.40
N TRP A 28 -28.20 -18.86 -0.20
CA TRP A 28 -28.48 -17.79 0.75
C TRP A 28 -27.89 -16.43 0.35
N ASP A 29 -26.76 -16.35 -0.35
CA ASP A 29 -26.02 -15.08 -0.48
C ASP A 29 -26.76 -13.98 -1.25
N LEU A 30 -27.50 -14.33 -2.31
CA LEU A 30 -28.29 -13.35 -3.07
C LEU A 30 -29.58 -12.98 -2.33
N LEU A 31 -30.24 -13.93 -1.67
CA LEU A 31 -31.41 -13.65 -0.86
C LEU A 31 -31.04 -12.84 0.38
N ILE A 32 -29.90 -13.14 1.00
CA ILE A 32 -29.28 -12.34 2.06
C ILE A 32 -28.99 -10.95 1.52
N TRP A 33 -28.37 -10.81 0.34
CA TRP A 33 -28.11 -9.49 -0.23
C TRP A 33 -29.39 -8.72 -0.51
N ILE A 34 -30.38 -9.29 -1.19
CA ILE A 34 -31.67 -8.62 -1.48
C ILE A 34 -32.36 -8.23 -0.16
N SER A 35 -32.34 -9.11 0.84
CA SER A 35 -33.00 -8.88 2.13
C SER A 35 -32.23 -7.97 3.09
N SER A 36 -30.92 -7.81 2.91
CA SER A 36 -30.05 -6.93 3.70
C SER A 36 -30.05 -5.49 3.20
N GLN A 37 -30.74 -5.18 2.09
CA GLN A 37 -30.78 -3.82 1.58
C GLN A 37 -31.68 -2.94 2.46
N LEU A 38 -31.11 -1.83 2.95
CA LEU A 38 -31.81 -0.83 3.74
C LEU A 38 -32.39 0.31 2.87
N SER A 39 -31.98 0.42 1.60
CA SER A 39 -32.42 1.46 0.67
C SER A 39 -33.65 1.00 -0.12
N TRP A 40 -34.75 1.73 0.02
CA TRP A 40 -36.00 1.48 -0.71
C TRP A 40 -35.82 1.60 -2.24
N GLU A 41 -34.86 2.41 -2.69
CA GLU A 41 -34.55 2.60 -4.11
C GLU A 41 -34.03 1.32 -4.78
N ILE A 42 -33.31 0.48 -4.03
CA ILE A 42 -32.78 -0.77 -4.56
C ILE A 42 -33.94 -1.73 -4.87
N TYR A 43 -34.93 -1.81 -3.98
CA TYR A 43 -36.15 -2.58 -4.21
C TYR A 43 -36.95 -2.04 -5.40
N ALA A 44 -37.03 -0.72 -5.57
CA ALA A 44 -37.68 -0.10 -6.72
C ALA A 44 -37.02 -0.50 -8.07
N TYR A 45 -35.68 -0.54 -8.12
CA TYR A 45 -34.94 -0.98 -9.29
C TYR A 45 -35.04 -2.50 -9.53
N LEU A 46 -34.94 -3.30 -8.46
CA LEU A 46 -35.10 -4.76 -8.55
C LEU A 46 -36.47 -5.15 -9.09
N PHE A 47 -37.54 -4.46 -8.67
CA PHE A 47 -38.89 -4.66 -9.19
C PHE A 47 -38.93 -4.57 -10.72
N ILE A 48 -38.36 -3.50 -11.29
CA ILE A 48 -38.33 -3.26 -12.74
C ILE A 48 -37.56 -4.37 -13.47
N VAL A 49 -36.41 -4.78 -12.95
CA VAL A 49 -35.54 -5.78 -13.60
C VAL A 49 -36.16 -7.17 -13.54
N ILE A 50 -36.77 -7.57 -12.42
CA ILE A 50 -37.45 -8.87 -12.27
C ILE A 50 -38.68 -8.92 -13.18
N TRP A 51 -39.45 -7.83 -13.21
CA TRP A 51 -40.57 -7.74 -14.12
C TRP A 51 -40.09 -7.83 -15.56
N ASN A 52 -39.01 -7.16 -15.97
CA ASN A 52 -38.57 -7.17 -17.37
C ASN A 52 -38.24 -8.57 -17.88
N ASN A 53 -37.79 -9.46 -16.99
CA ASN A 53 -37.49 -10.87 -17.29
C ASN A 53 -38.70 -11.82 -17.17
N THR A 54 -39.89 -11.27 -16.93
CA THR A 54 -41.16 -12.00 -16.88
C THR A 54 -41.87 -11.97 -18.23
N LYS A 55 -42.29 -13.14 -18.74
CA LYS A 55 -43.03 -13.23 -20.02
C LYS A 55 -44.44 -12.63 -19.86
N PHE A 56 -44.86 -11.85 -20.86
CA PHE A 56 -46.15 -11.16 -20.90
C PHE A 56 -47.23 -12.07 -21.51
N GLY A 57 -48.30 -12.32 -20.77
CA GLY A 57 -49.54 -12.92 -21.27
C GLY A 57 -50.73 -12.04 -20.87
N GLU A 58 -51.89 -12.22 -21.53
CA GLU A 58 -53.13 -11.46 -21.25
C GLU A 58 -53.46 -11.41 -19.75
N ASP A 59 -53.39 -12.56 -19.06
CA ASP A 59 -53.73 -12.68 -17.64
C ASP A 59 -52.81 -11.87 -16.70
N ARG A 60 -51.56 -11.63 -17.11
CA ARG A 60 -50.54 -10.97 -16.27
C ARG A 60 -50.36 -9.48 -16.56
N LYS A 61 -51.05 -8.95 -17.59
CA LYS A 61 -51.10 -7.50 -17.83
C LYS A 61 -51.78 -6.78 -16.67
N ARG A 62 -52.78 -7.42 -16.07
CA ARG A 62 -53.48 -6.94 -14.88
C ARG A 62 -52.55 -6.93 -13.67
N ASP A 63 -51.92 -8.05 -13.35
CA ASP A 63 -50.98 -8.16 -12.23
C ASP A 63 -49.83 -7.15 -12.34
N PHE A 64 -49.27 -6.97 -13.55
CA PHE A 64 -48.24 -5.96 -13.79
C PHE A 64 -48.73 -4.54 -13.52
N LYS A 65 -49.95 -4.19 -13.95
CA LYS A 65 -50.55 -2.88 -13.67
C LYS A 65 -50.75 -2.68 -12.18
N GLU A 66 -51.36 -3.65 -11.51
CA GLU A 66 -51.64 -3.61 -10.08
C GLU A 66 -50.37 -3.48 -9.24
N GLU A 67 -49.37 -4.33 -9.47
CA GLU A 67 -48.10 -4.28 -8.74
C GLU A 67 -47.33 -2.97 -9.02
N THR A 68 -47.37 -2.45 -10.26
CA THR A 68 -46.72 -1.16 -10.57
C THR A 68 -47.43 0.02 -9.90
N THR A 69 -48.78 0.01 -9.89
CA THR A 69 -49.57 1.03 -9.17
C THR A 69 -49.33 0.94 -7.66
N LEU A 70 -49.23 -0.27 -7.11
CA LEU A 70 -48.89 -0.50 -5.72
C LEU A 70 -47.50 0.08 -5.41
N MET A 71 -46.52 -0.14 -6.28
CA MET A 71 -45.18 0.39 -6.11
C MET A 71 -45.14 1.93 -6.13
N ILE A 72 -45.89 2.56 -7.04
CA ILE A 72 -46.06 4.01 -7.06
C ILE A 72 -46.70 4.49 -5.75
N SER A 73 -47.68 3.76 -5.20
CA SER A 73 -48.30 4.09 -3.92
C SER A 73 -47.31 3.99 -2.76
N TYR A 74 -46.41 3.01 -2.79
CA TYR A 74 -45.36 2.82 -1.79
C TYR A 74 -44.37 3.97 -1.79
N VAL A 75 -43.89 4.41 -2.96
CA VAL A 75 -43.02 5.58 -3.07
C VAL A 75 -43.70 6.84 -2.51
N ARG A 76 -45.00 7.04 -2.78
CA ARG A 76 -45.75 8.17 -2.21
C ARG A 76 -45.87 8.10 -0.69
N LYS A 77 -46.10 6.91 -0.12
CA LYS A 77 -46.17 6.71 1.33
C LYS A 77 -44.81 6.93 1.99
N LEU A 78 -43.73 6.44 1.38
CA LEU A 78 -42.36 6.70 1.83
C LEU A 78 -42.04 8.20 1.81
N ASN A 79 -42.48 8.95 0.79
CA ASN A 79 -42.33 10.41 0.76
C ASN A 79 -43.00 11.09 1.96
N LYS A 80 -44.23 10.67 2.25
CA LYS A 80 -45.02 11.22 3.37
C LYS A 80 -44.42 10.87 4.74
N ASN A 81 -43.84 9.68 4.87
CA ASN A 81 -43.43 9.12 6.17
C ASN A 81 -41.93 9.32 6.49
N MET A 82 -41.05 9.27 5.49
CA MET A 82 -39.58 9.32 5.67
C MET A 82 -38.94 10.65 5.25
N CYS A 83 -39.73 11.71 5.03
CA CYS A 83 -39.24 13.02 4.55
C CYS A 83 -38.30 12.92 3.33
N ILE A 84 -38.66 12.10 2.35
CA ILE A 84 -37.91 12.01 1.09
C ILE A 84 -38.12 13.33 0.33
N ASP A 85 -37.09 13.76 -0.42
CA ASP A 85 -37.17 14.93 -1.29
C ASP A 85 -38.24 14.74 -2.40
N ASP A 86 -39.10 15.75 -2.59
CA ASP A 86 -40.20 15.73 -3.56
C ASP A 86 -39.70 15.53 -4.99
N ASN A 87 -38.51 16.04 -5.34
CA ASN A 87 -37.94 15.83 -6.69
C ASN A 87 -37.54 14.36 -6.89
N ARG A 88 -36.99 13.73 -5.85
CA ARG A 88 -36.65 12.31 -5.85
C ARG A 88 -37.89 11.42 -5.98
N THR A 89 -38.96 11.75 -5.24
CA THR A 89 -40.26 11.06 -5.34
C THR A 89 -40.86 11.18 -6.75
N LYS A 90 -40.86 12.37 -7.34
CA LYS A 90 -41.31 12.58 -8.73
C LYS A 90 -40.49 11.76 -9.72
N SER A 91 -39.16 11.69 -9.54
CA SER A 91 -38.28 10.91 -10.41
C SER A 91 -38.64 9.42 -10.45
N PHE A 92 -38.91 8.80 -9.29
CA PHE A 92 -39.31 7.38 -9.24
C PHE A 92 -40.74 7.13 -9.74
N ILE A 93 -41.67 8.04 -9.48
CA ILE A 93 -43.03 7.95 -10.05
C ILE A 93 -42.97 7.98 -11.58
N ASN A 94 -42.16 8.89 -12.14
CA ASN A 94 -41.93 8.96 -13.59
C ASN A 94 -41.28 7.69 -14.11
N LEU A 95 -40.25 7.17 -13.43
CA LEU A 95 -39.59 5.91 -13.80
C LEU A 95 -40.58 4.73 -13.90
N PHE A 96 -41.47 4.56 -12.92
CA PHE A 96 -42.49 3.50 -12.97
C PHE A 96 -43.53 3.74 -14.06
N SER A 97 -43.94 5.00 -14.27
CA SER A 97 -44.91 5.38 -15.30
C SER A 97 -44.35 5.16 -16.71
N ASP A 98 -43.11 5.57 -16.94
CA ASP A 98 -42.37 5.37 -18.19
C ASP A 98 -42.16 3.89 -18.45
N TYR A 99 -41.73 3.13 -17.45
CA TYR A 99 -41.56 1.68 -17.58
C TYR A 99 -42.88 0.97 -17.91
N GLN A 100 -43.97 1.32 -17.21
CA GLN A 100 -45.30 0.78 -17.47
C GLN A 100 -45.77 1.10 -18.90
N ASN A 101 -45.60 2.36 -19.33
CA ASN A 101 -45.94 2.83 -20.68
C ASN A 101 -45.14 2.08 -21.75
N TYR A 102 -43.81 2.04 -21.63
CA TYR A 102 -42.93 1.38 -22.59
C TYR A 102 -43.23 -0.11 -22.73
N ARG A 103 -43.64 -0.74 -21.64
CA ARG A 103 -43.94 -2.17 -21.63
C ARG A 103 -45.30 -2.52 -22.18
N LEU A 104 -46.33 -1.73 -21.89
CA LEU A 104 -47.70 -1.96 -22.38
C LEU A 104 -47.85 -1.60 -23.86
N ASN A 105 -47.15 -0.56 -24.31
CA ASN A 105 -47.26 -0.03 -25.69
C ASN A 105 -46.17 -0.53 -26.65
N GLY A 106 -45.29 -1.44 -26.20
CA GLY A 106 -44.31 -2.10 -27.07
C GLY A 106 -43.13 -1.22 -27.50
N TYR A 107 -42.78 -0.20 -26.71
CA TYR A 107 -41.65 0.70 -27.01
C TYR A 107 -40.29 0.06 -26.64
N ASP A 108 -39.87 -0.94 -27.41
CA ASP A 108 -38.73 -1.80 -27.08
C ASP A 108 -37.38 -1.10 -26.96
N ILE A 109 -37.15 -0.02 -27.73
CA ILE A 109 -35.89 0.75 -27.67
C ILE A 109 -35.81 1.54 -26.35
N TYR A 110 -36.87 2.28 -26.01
CA TYR A 110 -36.95 3.06 -24.78
C TYR A 110 -36.93 2.17 -23.54
N LYS A 111 -37.63 1.03 -23.60
CA LYS A 111 -37.57 0.00 -22.57
C LYS A 111 -36.14 -0.50 -22.36
N ARG A 112 -35.41 -0.86 -23.42
CA ARG A 112 -34.02 -1.34 -23.31
C ARG A 112 -33.12 -0.29 -22.67
N ASN A 113 -33.21 0.97 -23.08
CA ASN A 113 -32.41 2.06 -22.51
C ASN A 113 -32.73 2.28 -21.01
N LEU A 114 -34.01 2.23 -20.64
CA LEU A 114 -34.44 2.33 -19.24
C LEU A 114 -33.87 1.17 -18.41
N ILE A 115 -33.92 -0.07 -18.91
CA ILE A 115 -33.39 -1.24 -18.22
C ILE A 115 -31.87 -1.14 -18.04
N THR A 116 -31.13 -0.70 -19.06
CA THR A 116 -29.68 -0.46 -18.94
C THR A 116 -29.39 0.56 -17.83
N SER A 117 -30.10 1.70 -17.83
CA SER A 117 -29.93 2.72 -16.79
C SER A 117 -30.27 2.21 -15.38
N VAL A 118 -31.32 1.37 -15.25
CA VAL A 118 -31.69 0.75 -13.98
C VAL A 118 -30.62 -0.24 -13.49
N LEU A 119 -30.02 -1.01 -14.39
CA LEU A 119 -28.92 -1.92 -14.05
C LEU A 119 -27.66 -1.15 -13.61
N ASP A 120 -27.31 -0.05 -14.28
CA ASP A 120 -26.21 0.84 -13.86
C ASP A 120 -26.44 1.40 -12.44
N LYS A 121 -27.70 1.76 -12.14
CA LYS A 121 -28.10 2.25 -10.82
C LYS A 121 -28.08 1.19 -9.73
N LEU A 122 -28.23 -0.10 -10.08
CA LEU A 122 -28.10 -1.22 -9.15
C LEU A 122 -26.62 -1.53 -8.90
N GLU A 123 -25.79 -1.50 -9.93
CA GLU A 123 -24.34 -1.74 -9.83
C GLU A 123 -23.65 -0.70 -8.94
N THR A 124 -23.97 0.58 -9.14
CA THR A 124 -23.51 1.68 -8.26
C THR A 124 -23.99 1.55 -6.81
N ARG A 125 -25.00 0.70 -6.54
CA ARG A 125 -25.55 0.43 -5.21
C ARG A 125 -25.18 -0.97 -4.68
N GLY A 126 -24.10 -1.55 -5.22
CA GLY A 126 -23.49 -2.76 -4.67
C GLY A 126 -23.94 -4.08 -5.31
N LEU A 127 -24.73 -4.04 -6.39
CA LEU A 127 -24.96 -5.24 -7.21
C LEU A 127 -23.68 -5.60 -7.96
N LYS A 128 -23.05 -6.72 -7.59
CA LYS A 128 -21.89 -7.26 -8.31
C LYS A 128 -22.33 -8.03 -9.55
N HIS A 129 -21.57 -7.91 -10.64
CA HIS A 129 -21.78 -8.68 -11.89
C HIS A 129 -23.19 -8.51 -12.50
N ARG A 130 -23.57 -7.27 -12.85
CA ARG A 130 -24.92 -6.93 -13.36
C ARG A 130 -25.39 -7.77 -14.55
N TYR A 131 -24.47 -8.15 -15.44
CA TYR A 131 -24.78 -8.93 -16.65
C TYR A 131 -25.13 -10.36 -16.28
N ASP A 132 -24.33 -10.99 -15.41
CA ASP A 132 -24.56 -12.35 -14.93
C ASP A 132 -25.87 -12.42 -14.13
N PHE A 133 -26.13 -11.43 -13.28
CA PHE A 133 -27.40 -11.30 -12.56
C PHE A 133 -28.60 -11.22 -13.52
N TYR A 134 -28.50 -10.40 -14.56
CA TYR A 134 -29.59 -10.19 -15.51
C TYR A 134 -29.84 -11.44 -16.38
N GLU A 135 -28.79 -12.12 -16.84
CA GLU A 135 -28.92 -13.37 -17.59
C GLU A 135 -29.51 -14.49 -16.73
N GLN A 136 -29.07 -14.61 -15.48
CA GLN A 136 -29.64 -15.58 -14.55
C GLN A 136 -31.12 -15.34 -14.26
N LEU A 137 -31.54 -14.08 -14.11
CA LEU A 137 -32.95 -13.75 -14.01
C LEU A 137 -33.73 -14.20 -15.24
N LYS A 138 -33.16 -14.18 -16.46
CA LYS A 138 -33.86 -14.73 -17.64
C LYS A 138 -34.11 -16.23 -17.50
N MET A 139 -33.11 -16.96 -17.01
CA MET A 139 -33.11 -18.42 -16.86
C MET A 139 -34.06 -18.92 -15.76
N LEU A 140 -34.44 -18.07 -14.82
CA LEU A 140 -35.33 -18.44 -13.71
C LEU A 140 -36.73 -18.92 -14.16
N PRO A 141 -37.23 -20.03 -13.57
CA PRO A 141 -38.63 -20.42 -13.61
C PRO A 141 -39.58 -19.32 -13.19
N MET A 142 -40.75 -19.29 -13.82
CA MET A 142 -41.75 -18.25 -13.61
C MET A 142 -42.19 -18.10 -12.15
N LYS A 143 -42.38 -19.22 -11.43
CA LYS A 143 -42.74 -19.23 -10.01
C LYS A 143 -41.67 -18.60 -9.11
N GLN A 144 -40.40 -18.73 -9.48
CA GLN A 144 -39.29 -18.13 -8.71
C GLN A 144 -39.20 -16.62 -8.96
N LYS A 145 -39.44 -16.16 -10.21
CA LYS A 145 -39.58 -14.72 -10.51
C LYS A 145 -40.71 -14.09 -9.70
N GLU A 146 -41.83 -14.78 -9.56
CA GLU A 146 -42.97 -14.33 -8.75
C GLU A 146 -42.64 -14.24 -7.25
N LYS A 147 -41.96 -15.25 -6.69
CA LYS A 147 -41.46 -15.18 -5.30
C LYS A 147 -40.53 -13.98 -5.09
N LEU A 148 -39.61 -13.72 -6.02
CA LEU A 148 -38.72 -12.56 -5.93
C LEU A 148 -39.48 -11.23 -5.98
N ARG A 149 -40.54 -11.12 -6.79
CA ARG A 149 -41.40 -9.91 -6.80
C ARG A 149 -42.10 -9.70 -5.46
N ASN A 150 -42.65 -10.77 -4.88
CA ASN A 150 -43.31 -10.70 -3.58
C ASN A 150 -42.34 -10.26 -2.49
N ILE A 151 -41.11 -10.81 -2.46
CA ILE A 151 -40.06 -10.38 -1.51
C ILE A 151 -39.80 -8.87 -1.64
N VAL A 152 -39.67 -8.36 -2.87
CA VAL A 152 -39.43 -6.93 -3.12
C VAL A 152 -40.61 -6.08 -2.64
N LEU A 153 -41.84 -6.50 -2.92
CA LEU A 153 -43.06 -5.80 -2.49
C LEU A 153 -43.23 -5.82 -0.97
N ASP A 154 -42.99 -6.95 -0.33
CA ASP A 154 -43.08 -7.14 1.12
C ASP A 154 -42.02 -6.32 1.86
N ARG A 155 -40.79 -6.26 1.32
CA ARG A 155 -39.73 -5.42 1.89
C ARG A 155 -40.06 -3.94 1.77
N MET A 156 -40.59 -3.48 0.64
CA MET A 156 -41.03 -2.10 0.53
C MET A 156 -42.19 -1.76 1.45
N LYS A 157 -43.12 -2.70 1.66
CA LYS A 157 -44.18 -2.55 2.66
C LYS A 157 -43.63 -2.48 4.09
N ALA A 158 -42.71 -3.38 4.45
CA ALA A 158 -42.07 -3.37 5.77
C ALA A 158 -41.32 -2.07 6.04
N LEU A 159 -40.62 -1.51 5.04
CA LEU A 159 -39.97 -0.21 5.16
C LEU A 159 -40.98 0.93 5.39
N ILE A 160 -42.17 0.86 4.78
CA ILE A 160 -43.24 1.83 5.02
C ILE A 160 -43.81 1.68 6.43
N ASP A 161 -44.05 0.44 6.86
CA ASP A 161 -44.62 0.13 8.17
C ASP A 161 -43.66 0.56 9.29
N ILE A 162 -42.34 0.37 9.12
CA ILE A 162 -41.30 0.89 10.02
C ILE A 162 -41.25 2.42 10.00
N ALA A 163 -41.53 3.04 8.85
CA ALA A 163 -41.53 4.48 8.69
C ALA A 163 -42.82 5.16 9.19
N GLN A 164 -43.89 4.44 9.50
CA GLN A 164 -45.08 5.04 10.08
C GLN A 164 -44.81 5.43 11.54
N PRO A 165 -45.06 6.69 11.93
CA PRO A 165 -45.42 6.96 13.32
C PRO A 165 -46.73 6.19 13.59
N ASP A 166 -46.78 5.40 14.66
CA ASP A 166 -47.94 4.56 15.02
C ASP A 166 -49.21 5.40 15.28
N ASP A 167 -49.95 5.76 14.23
CA ASP A 167 -51.32 6.31 14.31
C ASP A 167 -52.36 5.23 14.68
N LYS A 168 -51.94 3.98 14.95
CA LYS A 168 -52.84 2.84 15.18
C LYS A 168 -53.18 2.53 16.65
N LEU A 169 -52.75 3.37 17.59
CA LEU A 169 -53.16 3.26 19.00
C LEU A 169 -54.38 4.14 19.38
N LEU A 170 -54.90 4.96 18.46
CA LEU A 170 -56.00 5.91 18.71
C LEU A 170 -57.41 5.38 18.40
N ILE A 171 -57.69 4.13 18.71
CA ILE A 171 -59.08 3.66 18.81
C ILE A 171 -59.20 2.85 20.10
N PHE A 172 -59.21 3.52 21.25
CA PHE A 172 -60.12 3.30 22.37
C PHE A 172 -59.69 4.17 23.56
N SER A 173 -60.63 4.99 24.03
CA SER A 173 -60.69 5.70 25.33
C SER A 173 -60.13 7.13 25.47
N GLY A 174 -61.00 8.02 25.99
CA GLY A 174 -60.66 9.14 26.87
C GLY A 174 -60.26 10.48 26.23
N LYS A 175 -61.03 11.55 26.47
CA LYS A 175 -60.80 12.91 25.93
C LYS A 175 -60.06 13.87 26.88
N ASP A 176 -59.49 13.39 27.98
CA ASP A 176 -58.87 14.28 28.99
C ASP A 176 -57.36 14.02 29.24
N ASP A 177 -56.73 13.03 28.61
CA ASP A 177 -55.29 12.70 28.78
C ASP A 177 -54.37 13.18 27.63
N ASP A 178 -54.94 13.78 26.58
CA ASP A 178 -54.26 14.10 25.30
C ASP A 178 -53.19 15.21 25.42
N SER A 179 -53.31 16.12 26.40
CA SER A 179 -52.32 17.18 26.61
C SER A 179 -51.07 16.68 27.35
N ASN A 180 -51.23 15.86 28.39
CA ASN A 180 -50.11 15.31 29.16
C ASN A 180 -49.27 14.35 28.30
N LEU A 181 -49.91 13.50 27.51
CA LEU A 181 -49.24 12.57 26.60
C LEU A 181 -48.44 13.30 25.50
N LYS A 182 -48.96 14.44 25.02
CA LYS A 182 -48.28 15.27 24.03
C LYS A 182 -47.08 16.00 24.60
N ASP A 183 -47.17 16.46 25.83
CA ASP A 183 -46.06 17.09 26.55
C ASP A 183 -44.96 16.05 26.87
N GLU A 184 -45.34 14.83 27.25
CA GLU A 184 -44.41 13.71 27.48
C GLU A 184 -43.73 13.25 26.18
N LEU A 185 -44.47 13.21 25.06
CA LEU A 185 -43.92 12.91 23.74
C LEU A 185 -42.92 13.98 23.27
N ASN A 186 -43.22 15.26 23.50
CA ASN A 186 -42.31 16.35 23.20
C ASN A 186 -41.05 16.31 24.08
N ALA A 187 -41.20 15.98 25.37
CA ALA A 187 -40.08 15.79 26.28
C ALA A 187 -39.17 14.64 25.83
N LEU A 188 -39.74 13.48 25.49
CA LEU A 188 -39.00 12.32 24.97
C LEU A 188 -38.32 12.60 23.63
N LYS A 189 -38.94 13.42 22.77
CA LYS A 189 -38.33 13.83 21.49
C LYS A 189 -37.14 14.74 21.72
N ASN A 190 -37.27 15.73 22.60
CA ASN A 190 -36.17 16.63 22.96
C ASN A 190 -35.02 15.86 23.63
N GLU A 191 -35.33 14.87 24.48
CA GLU A 191 -34.32 13.98 25.06
C GLU A 191 -33.61 13.13 23.99
N ASN A 192 -34.36 12.59 23.02
CA ASN A 192 -33.76 11.86 21.89
C ASN A 192 -32.84 12.74 21.05
N ASP A 193 -33.23 13.98 20.76
CA ASP A 193 -32.41 14.92 20.00
C ASP A 193 -31.14 15.30 20.78
N ALA A 194 -31.25 15.54 22.10
CA ALA A 194 -30.10 15.79 22.96
C ALA A 194 -29.15 14.58 23.04
N LEU A 195 -29.68 13.35 23.13
CA LEU A 195 -28.88 12.13 23.12
C LEU A 195 -28.18 11.91 21.77
N ARG A 196 -28.83 12.25 20.65
CA ARG A 196 -28.23 12.20 19.31
C ARG A 196 -27.07 13.19 19.18
N GLU A 197 -27.22 14.41 19.70
CA GLU A 197 -26.14 15.39 19.74
C GLU A 197 -24.95 14.88 20.56
N GLN A 198 -25.20 14.33 21.76
CA GLN A 198 -24.13 13.72 22.58
C GLN A 198 -23.42 12.57 21.88
N ILE A 199 -24.14 11.72 21.15
CA ILE A 199 -23.53 10.62 20.37
C ILE A 199 -22.59 11.19 19.30
N ILE A 200 -23.00 12.25 18.59
CA ILE A 200 -22.16 12.90 17.58
C ILE A 200 -20.89 13.49 18.21
N GLU A 201 -21.02 14.14 19.37
CA GLU A 201 -19.86 14.69 20.10
C GLU A 201 -18.90 13.59 20.54
N LEU A 202 -19.41 12.50 21.14
CA LEU A 202 -18.61 11.35 21.56
C LEU A 202 -17.93 10.65 20.37
N GLN A 203 -18.60 10.55 19.22
CA GLN A 203 -17.98 10.00 18.00
C GLN A 203 -16.84 10.88 17.50
N LYS A 204 -17.00 12.19 17.55
CA LYS A 204 -15.95 13.15 17.19
C LYS A 204 -14.77 13.06 18.15
N GLU A 205 -15.04 12.91 19.45
CA GLU A 205 -14.02 12.74 20.48
C GLU A 205 -13.27 11.41 20.32
N ASN A 206 -13.99 10.31 20.12
CA ASN A 206 -13.40 8.99 19.86
C ASN A 206 -12.55 9.01 18.58
N SER A 207 -12.99 9.70 17.53
CA SER A 207 -12.20 9.87 16.30
C SER A 207 -10.88 10.61 16.57
N LYS A 208 -10.89 11.64 17.43
CA LYS A 208 -9.66 12.33 17.86
C LYS A 208 -8.75 11.41 18.67
N TYR A 209 -9.31 10.59 19.58
CA TYR A 209 -8.54 9.62 20.34
C TYR A 209 -7.94 8.54 19.45
N GLN A 210 -8.69 8.02 18.49
CA GLN A 210 -8.17 7.05 17.52
C GLN A 210 -7.06 7.65 16.65
N ALA A 211 -7.20 8.91 16.22
CA ALA A 211 -6.16 9.60 15.49
C ALA A 211 -4.91 9.83 16.37
N ALA A 212 -5.08 10.25 17.62
CA ALA A 212 -3.98 10.42 18.58
C ALA A 212 -3.29 9.08 18.91
N HIS A 213 -4.07 8.01 19.09
CA HIS A 213 -3.57 6.65 19.30
C HIS A 213 -2.80 6.18 18.08
N GLY A 214 -3.37 6.33 16.87
CA GLY A 214 -2.69 6.04 15.62
C GLY A 214 -1.40 6.82 15.47
N ASN A 215 -1.36 8.09 15.86
CA ASN A 215 -0.13 8.88 15.87
C ASN A 215 0.88 8.39 16.91
N LEU A 216 0.45 7.82 18.04
CA LEU A 216 1.34 7.27 19.07
C LEU A 216 1.87 5.88 18.73
N THR A 217 1.13 5.08 17.96
CA THR A 217 1.53 3.72 17.58
C THR A 217 2.11 3.64 16.17
N ASN A 218 1.84 4.61 15.30
CA ASN A 218 2.44 4.65 13.96
C ASN A 218 3.94 4.97 14.06
N LEU A 219 4.75 4.02 13.59
CA LEU A 219 6.21 4.11 13.56
C LEU A 219 6.74 4.53 12.18
N GLY A 220 5.86 4.69 11.19
CA GLY A 220 6.20 5.20 9.87
C GLY A 220 6.22 6.73 9.84
N PHE A 221 7.11 7.29 9.03
CA PHE A 221 7.13 8.71 8.72
C PHE A 221 6.10 9.07 7.64
N SER A 222 5.67 10.33 7.59
CA SER A 222 4.80 10.82 6.51
C SER A 222 5.53 10.81 5.17
N ASP A 223 4.80 10.89 4.06
CA ASP A 223 5.39 10.91 2.71
C ASP A 223 6.30 12.12 2.46
N GLU A 224 6.09 13.21 3.20
CA GLU A 224 6.87 14.45 3.09
C GLU A 224 8.17 14.42 3.93
N ASP A 225 8.26 13.50 4.89
CA ASP A 225 9.39 13.42 5.81
C ASP A 225 10.69 13.03 5.09
N PRO A 226 11.83 13.70 5.34
CA PRO A 226 13.12 13.33 4.76
C PRO A 226 13.55 11.89 5.08
N ASN A 227 13.05 11.28 6.15
CA ASN A 227 13.35 9.91 6.55
C ASN A 227 12.35 8.88 6.03
N ASN A 228 11.38 9.30 5.21
CA ASN A 228 10.55 8.37 4.45
C ASN A 228 11.41 7.54 3.50
N ILE A 229 11.08 6.25 3.33
CA ILE A 229 11.84 5.30 2.52
C ILE A 229 12.02 5.73 1.06
N VAL A 230 11.03 6.41 0.46
CA VAL A 230 11.11 6.90 -0.92
C VAL A 230 12.14 8.02 -1.06
N LYS A 231 12.24 8.88 -0.04
CA LYS A 231 13.19 9.99 -0.02
C LYS A 231 14.60 9.48 0.29
N LEU A 232 14.71 8.52 1.20
CA LEU A 232 15.96 7.79 1.48
C LEU A 232 16.53 7.11 0.23
N ASP A 233 15.72 6.41 -0.57
CA ASP A 233 16.17 5.78 -1.83
C ASP A 233 16.74 6.82 -2.82
N LYS A 234 16.08 7.98 -2.94
CA LYS A 234 16.57 9.08 -3.79
C LYS A 234 17.90 9.65 -3.28
N ASP A 235 18.02 9.87 -1.98
CA ASP A 235 19.24 10.42 -1.38
C ASP A 235 20.40 9.43 -1.48
N ILE A 236 20.14 8.11 -1.33
CA ILE A 236 21.14 7.07 -1.54
C ILE A 236 21.63 7.08 -2.98
N LYS A 237 20.74 7.18 -3.97
CA LYS A 237 21.12 7.27 -5.39
C LYS A 237 21.96 8.51 -5.67
N HIS A 238 21.54 9.66 -5.15
CA HIS A 238 22.32 10.89 -5.30
C HIS A 238 23.72 10.76 -4.68
N LEU A 239 23.83 10.15 -3.49
CA LEU A 239 25.12 9.87 -2.87
C LEU A 239 25.97 8.90 -3.69
N GLN A 240 25.36 7.88 -4.30
CA GLN A 240 26.04 6.94 -5.19
C GLN A 240 26.59 7.65 -6.43
N ASP A 241 25.86 8.60 -6.99
CA ASP A 241 26.28 9.40 -8.16
C ASP A 241 27.49 10.29 -7.79
N LEU A 242 27.40 11.08 -6.70
CA LEU A 242 28.50 11.93 -6.22
C LEU A 242 29.78 11.11 -5.94
N LEU A 243 29.62 9.94 -5.29
CA LEU A 243 30.74 9.03 -5.06
C LEU A 243 31.36 8.49 -6.36
N GLY A 244 30.51 8.22 -7.36
CA GLY A 244 30.95 7.76 -8.68
C GLY A 244 31.76 8.83 -9.41
N ASP A 245 31.32 10.09 -9.33
CA ASP A 245 31.99 11.23 -9.95
C ASP A 245 33.35 11.51 -9.27
N LEU A 246 33.39 11.57 -7.93
CA LEU A 246 34.63 11.78 -7.15
C LEU A 246 35.69 10.71 -7.44
N THR A 247 35.28 9.46 -7.66
CA THR A 247 36.21 8.32 -7.79
C THR A 247 36.42 7.86 -9.22
N LEU A 248 35.92 8.64 -10.19
CA LEU A 248 36.05 8.33 -11.60
C LEU A 248 37.52 8.38 -12.06
N ILE A 249 37.93 7.37 -12.83
CA ILE A 249 39.26 7.34 -13.46
C ILE A 249 39.13 7.58 -14.95
N CYS A 250 39.29 8.83 -15.35
CA CYS A 250 39.44 9.25 -16.73
C CYS A 250 40.82 8.86 -17.31
N PRO A 251 40.93 8.66 -18.63
CA PRO A 251 42.20 8.34 -19.28
C PRO A 251 43.32 9.37 -19.06
N GLU A 252 42.96 10.62 -18.75
CA GLU A 252 43.84 11.77 -18.61
C GLU A 252 44.45 11.90 -17.19
N TYR A 253 43.93 11.17 -16.20
CA TYR A 253 44.47 11.23 -14.84
C TYR A 253 45.81 10.49 -14.72
N GLU A 254 46.75 11.13 -14.03
CA GLU A 254 48.01 10.53 -13.62
C GLU A 254 47.74 9.58 -12.45
N ILE A 255 48.02 8.28 -12.62
CA ILE A 255 47.80 7.24 -11.61
C ILE A 255 49.12 6.60 -11.18
N ASP A 256 49.24 6.29 -9.89
CA ASP A 256 50.33 5.44 -9.38
C ASP A 256 49.95 3.98 -9.56
N VAL A 257 50.47 3.36 -10.64
CA VAL A 257 50.20 1.97 -11.00
C VAL A 257 50.54 0.99 -9.87
N THR A 258 51.61 1.25 -9.10
CA THR A 258 52.04 0.35 -8.03
C THR A 258 51.03 0.36 -6.89
N LYS A 259 50.68 1.56 -6.42
CA LYS A 259 49.68 1.75 -5.36
C LYS A 259 48.30 1.25 -5.76
N CYS A 260 47.91 1.49 -7.01
CA CYS A 260 46.64 1.00 -7.52
C CYS A 260 46.57 -0.54 -7.57
N ASN A 261 47.66 -1.20 -7.97
CA ASN A 261 47.72 -2.67 -7.94
C ASN A 261 47.70 -3.22 -6.50
N GLU A 262 48.32 -2.54 -5.55
CA GLU A 262 48.22 -2.87 -4.12
C GLU A 262 46.76 -2.80 -3.64
N LEU A 263 46.01 -1.75 -4.01
CA LEU A 263 44.60 -1.59 -3.66
C LEU A 263 43.71 -2.66 -4.29
N LEU A 264 43.90 -2.96 -5.57
CA LEU A 264 43.18 -4.03 -6.25
C LEU A 264 43.45 -5.39 -5.60
N SER A 265 44.71 -5.65 -5.22
CA SER A 265 45.11 -6.86 -4.51
C SER A 265 44.49 -6.94 -3.11
N PHE A 266 44.39 -5.81 -2.39
CA PHE A 266 43.73 -5.73 -1.09
C PHE A 266 42.26 -6.21 -1.17
N TYR A 267 41.53 -5.79 -2.20
CA TYR A 267 40.16 -6.26 -2.47
C TYR A 267 40.09 -7.58 -3.26
N LYS A 268 41.24 -8.22 -3.53
CA LYS A 268 41.36 -9.49 -4.28
C LYS A 268 40.81 -9.41 -5.71
N CYS A 269 40.82 -8.23 -6.31
CA CYS A 269 40.47 -8.03 -7.70
C CYS A 269 41.54 -8.64 -8.62
N ASN A 270 41.13 -9.38 -9.64
CA ASN A 270 42.02 -10.01 -10.61
C ASN A 270 41.85 -9.33 -11.97
N VAL A 271 42.38 -8.11 -12.09
CA VAL A 271 42.28 -7.29 -13.30
C VAL A 271 43.59 -6.59 -13.62
N GLU A 272 43.86 -6.43 -14.91
CA GLU A 272 44.95 -5.59 -15.40
C GLU A 272 44.49 -4.13 -15.46
N ILE A 273 45.20 -3.25 -14.74
CA ILE A 273 44.85 -1.83 -14.57
C ILE A 273 44.76 -1.06 -15.90
N ASP A 274 45.61 -1.41 -16.88
CA ASP A 274 45.68 -0.72 -18.18
C ASP A 274 44.45 -1.01 -19.06
N SER A 275 43.71 -2.08 -18.74
CA SER A 275 42.50 -2.42 -19.46
C SER A 275 41.35 -1.45 -19.09
N ARG A 276 40.43 -1.21 -20.04
CA ARG A 276 39.21 -0.43 -19.77
C ARG A 276 38.40 -1.00 -18.60
N HIS A 277 38.42 -2.32 -18.42
CA HIS A 277 37.76 -2.98 -17.31
C HIS A 277 38.50 -2.74 -15.98
N GLY A 278 39.83 -2.85 -15.97
CA GLY A 278 40.67 -2.57 -14.81
C GLY A 278 40.48 -1.16 -14.27
N LYS A 279 40.43 -0.13 -15.14
CA LYS A 279 40.14 1.24 -14.71
C LYS A 279 38.76 1.40 -14.04
N LYS A 280 37.75 0.68 -14.53
CA LYS A 280 36.41 0.67 -13.89
C LYS A 280 36.43 -0.02 -12.53
N VAL A 281 37.13 -1.15 -12.42
CA VAL A 281 37.28 -1.87 -11.14
C VAL A 281 38.08 -1.04 -10.14
N LEU A 282 39.10 -0.31 -10.59
CA LEU A 282 39.86 0.61 -9.75
C LEU A 282 39.01 1.79 -9.26
N SER A 283 38.21 2.41 -10.13
CA SER A 283 37.25 3.46 -9.74
C SER A 283 36.27 2.95 -8.67
N ALA A 284 35.71 1.75 -8.87
CA ALA A 284 34.88 1.07 -7.88
C ALA A 284 35.62 0.75 -6.56
N ALA A 285 36.91 0.42 -6.63
CA ALA A 285 37.75 0.18 -5.45
C ALA A 285 38.02 1.45 -4.65
N LEU A 286 38.26 2.57 -5.34
CA LEU A 286 38.38 3.89 -4.72
C LEU A 286 37.06 4.31 -4.06
N GLN A 287 35.91 4.04 -4.69
CA GLN A 287 34.60 4.31 -4.10
C GLN A 287 34.40 3.55 -2.78
N ARG A 288 34.70 2.24 -2.75
CA ARG A 288 34.65 1.45 -1.51
C ARG A 288 35.61 2.02 -0.45
N LEU A 289 36.86 2.31 -0.84
CA LEU A 289 37.88 2.85 0.05
C LEU A 289 37.45 4.18 0.69
N THR A 290 36.84 5.07 -0.09
CA THR A 290 36.30 6.35 0.38
C THR A 290 35.22 6.13 1.42
N ILE A 291 34.24 5.27 1.16
CA ILE A 291 33.16 4.97 2.10
C ILE A 291 33.72 4.37 3.40
N GLU A 292 34.58 3.35 3.30
CA GLU A 292 35.19 2.69 4.47
C GLU A 292 36.02 3.69 5.29
N THR A 293 36.79 4.55 4.64
CA THR A 293 37.57 5.60 5.31
C THR A 293 36.68 6.57 6.08
N ILE A 294 35.63 7.10 5.46
CA ILE A 294 34.73 8.06 6.12
C ILE A 294 34.04 7.41 7.32
N ILE A 295 33.58 6.17 7.18
CA ILE A 295 32.95 5.42 8.27
C ILE A 295 33.93 5.23 9.42
N ASP A 296 35.17 4.79 9.15
CA ASP A 296 36.16 4.51 10.19
C ASP A 296 36.63 5.78 10.90
N GLU A 297 36.88 6.86 10.16
CA GLU A 297 37.23 8.15 10.75
C GLU A 297 36.10 8.74 11.59
N THR A 298 34.84 8.59 11.15
CA THR A 298 33.67 9.02 11.93
C THR A 298 33.55 8.22 13.23
N LYS A 299 33.75 6.89 13.18
CA LYS A 299 33.76 6.04 14.38
C LYS A 299 34.87 6.46 15.34
N ASN A 300 36.08 6.70 14.83
CA ASN A 300 37.21 7.16 15.63
C ASN A 300 36.91 8.52 16.29
N TYR A 301 36.31 9.44 15.54
CA TYR A 301 35.86 10.71 16.10
C TYR A 301 34.86 10.53 17.23
N PHE A 302 33.84 9.67 17.07
CA PHE A 302 32.86 9.38 18.13
C PHE A 302 33.46 8.70 19.36
N LEU A 303 34.51 7.89 19.19
CA LEU A 303 35.23 7.27 20.29
C LEU A 303 36.06 8.28 21.09
N ILE A 304 36.75 9.21 20.41
CA ILE A 304 37.64 10.20 21.03
C ILE A 304 36.82 11.36 21.63
N ASN A 305 35.81 11.84 20.91
CA ASN A 305 35.01 13.01 21.26
C ASN A 305 33.68 12.63 21.89
N GLY A 306 33.71 11.75 22.90
CA GLY A 306 32.51 11.30 23.62
C GLY A 306 31.69 12.43 24.25
N SER A 307 32.27 13.62 24.43
CA SER A 307 31.59 14.82 24.93
C SER A 307 30.97 15.71 23.85
N ALA A 308 31.20 15.45 22.56
CA ALA A 308 30.53 16.17 21.48
C ALA A 308 29.01 16.00 21.61
N ILE A 309 28.26 17.06 21.31
CA ILE A 309 26.82 17.09 21.62
C ILE A 309 26.05 16.02 20.85
N GLU A 310 26.42 15.76 19.60
CA GLU A 310 25.85 14.71 18.75
C GLU A 310 26.10 13.33 19.35
N VAL A 311 27.34 13.06 19.77
CA VAL A 311 27.75 11.76 20.35
C VAL A 311 27.06 11.52 21.68
N ASN A 312 27.04 12.54 22.54
CA ASN A 312 26.39 12.46 23.84
C ASN A 312 24.88 12.28 23.70
N LEU A 313 24.26 12.96 22.71
CA LEU A 313 22.83 12.80 22.45
C LEU A 313 22.50 11.37 22.00
N VAL A 314 23.29 10.77 21.11
CA VAL A 314 23.14 9.36 20.70
C VAL A 314 23.30 8.43 21.92
N ALA A 315 24.35 8.62 22.72
CA ALA A 315 24.62 7.79 23.89
C ALA A 315 23.50 7.86 24.93
N LYS A 316 23.04 9.08 25.28
CA LYS A 316 21.94 9.29 26.24
C LYS A 316 20.61 8.78 25.71
N THR A 317 20.38 8.88 24.41
CA THR A 317 19.19 8.30 23.79
C THR A 317 19.20 6.79 23.93
N LYS A 318 20.34 6.13 23.69
CA LYS A 318 20.47 4.68 23.89
C LYS A 318 20.18 4.29 25.34
N GLU A 319 20.76 4.99 26.32
CA GLU A 319 20.47 4.76 27.75
C GLU A 319 18.97 4.89 28.05
N ILE A 320 18.31 5.94 27.56
CA ILE A 320 16.88 6.16 27.76
C ILE A 320 16.05 5.06 27.11
N VAL A 321 16.40 4.64 25.89
CA VAL A 321 15.73 3.56 25.16
C VAL A 321 15.84 2.25 25.92
N ASP A 322 17.03 1.90 26.43
CA ASP A 322 17.27 0.67 27.19
C ASP A 322 16.49 0.66 28.52
N MET A 323 16.47 1.79 29.23
CA MET A 323 15.67 1.96 30.44
C MET A 323 14.17 1.84 30.15
N THR A 324 13.70 2.47 29.07
CA THR A 324 12.29 2.44 28.65
C THR A 324 11.87 1.03 28.24
N ASN A 325 12.69 0.33 27.46
CA ASN A 325 12.47 -1.07 27.11
C ASN A 325 12.34 -1.95 28.36
N SER A 326 13.24 -1.76 29.33
CA SER A 326 13.22 -2.50 30.60
C SER A 326 11.97 -2.19 31.43
N PHE A 327 11.55 -0.92 31.47
CA PHE A 327 10.33 -0.48 32.14
C PHE A 327 9.08 -1.09 31.49
N THR A 328 8.95 -0.97 30.16
CA THR A 328 7.83 -1.51 29.39
C THR A 328 7.73 -3.02 29.57
N LYS A 329 8.86 -3.74 29.49
CA LYS A 329 8.88 -5.20 29.71
C LYS A 329 8.41 -5.59 31.12
N LYS A 330 8.73 -4.80 32.14
CA LYS A 330 8.38 -5.11 33.52
C LYS A 330 6.94 -4.76 33.89
N TYR A 331 6.40 -3.66 33.36
CA TYR A 331 5.14 -3.08 33.83
C TYR A 331 4.04 -2.97 32.78
N ALA A 332 4.37 -3.07 31.48
CA ALA A 332 3.45 -2.76 30.38
C ALA A 332 3.69 -3.64 29.13
N GLU A 333 4.06 -4.92 29.32
CA GLU A 333 4.43 -5.83 28.23
C GLU A 333 3.28 -6.09 27.23
N ASN A 334 2.02 -5.84 27.61
CA ASN A 334 0.86 -6.01 26.72
C ASN A 334 0.33 -4.69 26.15
N ASP A 335 0.93 -3.55 26.48
CA ASP A 335 0.50 -2.24 26.00
C ASP A 335 1.28 -1.84 24.72
N GLU A 336 0.56 -1.68 23.62
CA GLU A 336 1.15 -1.35 22.32
C GLU A 336 1.77 0.06 22.28
N ILE A 337 1.17 1.02 23.00
CA ILE A 337 1.71 2.38 23.11
C ILE A 337 3.03 2.32 23.87
N ALA A 338 3.08 1.62 25.00
CA ALA A 338 4.29 1.47 25.81
C ALA A 338 5.43 0.77 25.04
N LYS A 339 5.11 -0.15 24.12
CA LYS A 339 6.08 -0.77 23.20
C LYS A 339 6.59 0.18 22.13
N ALA A 340 5.75 1.12 21.67
CA ALA A 340 6.12 2.08 20.64
C ALA A 340 7.02 3.22 21.16
N ILE A 341 6.90 3.61 22.44
CA ILE A 341 7.68 4.70 23.05
C ILE A 341 9.20 4.59 22.83
N PRO A 342 9.89 3.49 23.20
CA PRO A 342 11.35 3.40 23.02
C PRO A 342 11.76 3.54 21.56
N ILE A 343 10.96 3.01 20.62
CA ILE A 343 11.19 3.17 19.19
C ILE A 343 11.06 4.66 18.82
N LYS A 344 9.98 5.32 19.22
CA LYS A 344 9.78 6.75 18.91
C LYS A 344 10.85 7.66 19.47
N ILE A 345 11.34 7.42 20.68
CA ILE A 345 12.45 8.18 21.26
C ILE A 345 13.68 8.09 20.34
N ARG A 346 14.07 6.86 19.95
CA ARG A 346 15.18 6.64 19.02
C ARG A 346 14.94 7.35 17.68
N GLN A 347 13.77 7.16 17.09
CA GLN A 347 13.41 7.72 15.79
C GLN A 347 13.49 9.24 15.76
N GLN A 348 12.92 9.92 16.76
CA GLN A 348 12.88 11.38 16.79
C GLN A 348 14.27 11.98 16.97
N VAL A 349 15.10 11.41 17.84
CA VAL A 349 16.47 11.90 18.04
C VAL A 349 17.31 11.70 16.79
N HIS A 350 17.30 10.50 16.21
CA HIS A 350 18.11 10.21 15.02
C HIS A 350 17.59 10.92 13.77
N SER A 351 16.28 11.18 13.67
CA SER A 351 15.69 12.03 12.62
C SER A 351 16.22 13.46 12.74
N MET A 352 16.22 14.02 13.95
CA MET A 352 16.76 15.36 14.20
C MET A 352 18.26 15.43 13.86
N LEU A 353 19.05 14.45 14.31
CA LEU A 353 20.48 14.38 13.98
C LEU A 353 20.71 14.21 12.47
N GLY A 354 19.92 13.37 11.79
CA GLY A 354 20.00 13.18 10.35
C GLY A 354 19.71 14.45 9.55
N CYS A 355 18.89 15.37 10.07
CA CYS A 355 18.58 16.64 9.42
C CYS A 355 19.54 17.79 9.78
N TYR A 356 20.03 17.83 11.02
CA TYR A 356 20.72 19.01 11.56
C TYR A 356 22.16 18.76 12.00
N ALA A 357 22.57 17.52 12.27
CA ALA A 357 23.96 17.26 12.62
C ALA A 357 24.86 17.55 11.41
N PHE A 358 25.95 18.28 11.66
CA PHE A 358 26.94 18.62 10.65
C PHE A 358 26.36 19.38 9.42
N SER A 359 25.26 20.11 9.61
CA SER A 359 24.60 20.87 8.53
C SER A 359 25.33 22.16 8.12
N TYR A 360 26.31 22.61 8.91
CA TYR A 360 27.17 23.75 8.59
C TYR A 360 28.43 23.26 7.89
N ASP A 361 28.82 23.91 6.79
CA ASP A 361 29.94 23.48 5.93
C ASP A 361 31.31 23.61 6.63
N ASP A 362 31.47 24.55 7.57
CA ASP A 362 32.71 24.79 8.34
C ASP A 362 32.89 23.86 9.57
N HIS A 363 32.22 22.70 9.60
CA HIS A 363 32.33 21.81 10.74
C HIS A 363 33.70 21.09 10.75
N LEU A 364 34.49 21.28 11.82
CA LEU A 364 35.86 20.77 11.95
C LEU A 364 35.99 19.27 11.59
N LEU A 365 35.07 18.43 12.05
CA LEU A 365 35.03 17.00 11.67
C LEU A 365 34.99 16.78 10.16
N LEU A 366 34.13 17.51 9.44
CA LEU A 366 33.97 17.34 8.00
C LEU A 366 35.26 17.73 7.28
N THR A 367 35.90 18.81 7.70
CA THR A 367 37.19 19.25 7.17
C THR A 367 38.29 18.24 7.46
N GLU A 368 38.39 17.72 8.69
CA GLU A 368 39.40 16.72 9.07
C GLU A 368 39.23 15.41 8.29
N ILE A 369 37.99 14.94 8.12
CA ILE A 369 37.72 13.74 7.31
C ILE A 369 38.01 14.02 5.84
N SER A 370 37.63 15.19 5.32
CA SER A 370 37.90 15.59 3.93
C SER A 370 39.38 15.51 3.61
N THR A 371 40.23 16.15 4.43
CA THR A 371 41.68 16.10 4.27
C THR A 371 42.21 14.67 4.24
N LYS A 372 41.76 13.81 5.17
CA LYS A 372 42.20 12.40 5.21
C LYS A 372 41.75 11.59 3.99
N VAL A 373 40.54 11.84 3.48
CA VAL A 373 40.04 11.14 2.29
C VAL A 373 40.82 11.59 1.06
N LEU A 374 41.05 12.90 0.88
CA LEU A 374 41.85 13.44 -0.22
C LEU A 374 43.29 12.90 -0.18
N GLU A 375 43.95 12.96 0.98
CA GLU A 375 45.30 12.40 1.18
C GLU A 375 45.37 10.91 0.85
N LYS A 376 44.31 10.14 1.13
CA LYS A 376 44.24 8.73 0.73
C LYS A 376 44.04 8.58 -0.79
N LEU A 377 43.17 9.36 -1.41
CA LEU A 377 42.92 9.29 -2.85
C LEU A 377 44.14 9.72 -3.67
N GLU A 378 44.87 10.73 -3.21
CA GLU A 378 46.12 11.24 -3.81
C GLU A 378 47.23 10.18 -3.91
N GLN A 379 47.20 9.16 -3.05
CA GLN A 379 48.14 8.03 -3.13
C GLN A 379 47.93 7.16 -4.37
N TYR A 380 46.77 7.25 -5.01
CA TYR A 380 46.39 6.40 -6.15
C TYR A 380 46.26 7.21 -7.45
N ARG A 381 45.71 8.42 -7.37
CA ARG A 381 45.50 9.31 -8.53
C ARG A 381 45.85 10.74 -8.17
N LYS A 382 46.36 11.51 -9.13
CA LYS A 382 46.54 12.95 -8.96
C LYS A 382 45.20 13.68 -9.08
N ILE A 383 44.80 14.36 -8.02
CA ILE A 383 43.62 15.23 -8.00
C ILE A 383 44.01 16.56 -8.64
N ILE A 384 43.26 17.00 -9.66
CA ILE A 384 43.62 18.16 -10.49
C ILE A 384 42.68 19.36 -10.24
N ASP A 385 41.49 19.15 -9.66
CA ASP A 385 40.44 20.17 -9.62
C ASP A 385 40.09 20.65 -8.20
N SER A 386 39.85 21.96 -8.06
CA SER A 386 39.55 22.64 -6.78
C SER A 386 38.09 22.54 -6.35
N ASP A 387 37.20 22.15 -7.27
CA ASP A 387 35.77 21.99 -6.98
C ASP A 387 35.46 20.70 -6.17
N GLU A 388 36.43 19.77 -6.08
CA GLU A 388 36.29 18.50 -5.34
C GLU A 388 36.10 18.71 -3.81
N ASP A 389 36.55 19.84 -3.24
CA ASP A 389 36.48 20.13 -1.80
C ASP A 389 35.05 20.32 -1.28
N ASN A 390 34.16 20.93 -2.08
CA ASN A 390 32.76 21.10 -1.69
C ASN A 390 31.95 19.82 -1.93
N GLU A 391 32.31 19.06 -2.96
CA GLU A 391 31.65 17.79 -3.30
C GLU A 391 31.98 16.72 -2.24
N ILE A 392 33.24 16.63 -1.82
CA ILE A 392 33.66 15.66 -0.81
C ILE A 392 33.00 15.93 0.55
N ILE A 393 32.82 17.19 0.94
CA ILE A 393 32.08 17.55 2.17
C ILE A 393 30.63 17.06 2.09
N GLN A 394 29.98 17.20 0.93
CA GLN A 394 28.62 16.69 0.72
C GLN A 394 28.58 15.16 0.79
N ILE A 395 29.55 14.46 0.20
CA ILE A 395 29.69 13.01 0.27
C ILE A 395 29.88 12.55 1.72
N ILE A 396 30.80 13.18 2.45
CA ILE A 396 31.06 12.87 3.87
C ILE A 396 29.80 13.07 4.70
N ARG A 397 29.12 14.21 4.53
CA ARG A 397 27.86 14.50 5.21
C ARG A 397 26.81 13.43 4.88
N GLY A 398 26.65 13.07 3.60
CA GLY A 398 25.70 12.06 3.15
C GLY A 398 25.98 10.69 3.76
N ILE A 399 27.24 10.27 3.83
CA ILE A 399 27.66 9.01 4.47
C ILE A 399 27.40 9.05 5.97
N ILE A 400 27.79 10.12 6.67
CA ILE A 400 27.55 10.25 8.12
C ILE A 400 26.05 10.20 8.42
N GLN A 401 25.26 11.00 7.72
CA GLN A 401 23.80 11.04 7.88
C GLN A 401 23.18 9.70 7.60
N LEU A 402 23.55 9.03 6.50
CA LEU A 402 23.03 7.71 6.15
C LEU A 402 23.36 6.68 7.24
N PHE A 403 24.64 6.40 7.46
CA PHE A 403 25.08 5.24 8.23
C PHE A 403 25.00 5.39 9.75
N PHE A 404 25.03 6.62 10.28
CA PHE A 404 25.03 6.84 11.74
C PHE A 404 23.71 7.37 12.29
N TYR A 405 22.85 7.97 11.45
CA TYR A 405 21.59 8.57 11.91
C TYR A 405 20.37 8.01 11.20
N ARG A 406 20.31 8.08 9.87
CA ARG A 406 19.07 7.77 9.13
C ARG A 406 18.72 6.29 9.15
N LEU A 407 19.66 5.36 9.26
CA LEU A 407 19.29 3.95 9.46
C LEU A 407 18.60 3.71 10.81
N GLU A 408 18.99 4.43 11.86
CA GLU A 408 18.44 4.28 13.22
C GLU A 408 16.98 4.77 13.37
N VAL A 409 16.49 5.53 12.39
CA VAL A 409 15.11 6.04 12.37
C VAL A 409 14.08 4.97 11.99
N HIS A 410 14.51 3.80 11.53
CA HIS A 410 13.58 2.74 11.16
C HIS A 410 13.13 1.93 12.37
N PRO A 411 11.87 1.42 12.39
CA PRO A 411 11.35 0.63 13.50
C PRO A 411 12.22 -0.61 13.80
N ILE A 412 12.57 -1.31 12.72
CA ILE A 412 13.61 -2.34 12.69
C ILE A 412 14.82 -1.69 12.03
N ILE A 413 15.94 -1.65 12.75
CA ILE A 413 17.16 -0.95 12.30
C ILE A 413 17.82 -1.80 11.20
N PRO A 414 17.88 -1.33 9.93
CA PRO A 414 18.65 -1.99 8.90
C PRO A 414 20.15 -1.88 9.19
N THR A 415 20.93 -2.81 8.66
CA THR A 415 22.38 -2.74 8.65
C THR A 415 22.89 -2.75 7.21
N TYR A 416 24.20 -2.70 7.03
CA TYR A 416 24.83 -2.70 5.71
C TYR A 416 25.87 -3.80 5.58
N LYS A 417 26.02 -4.31 4.35
CA LYS A 417 26.96 -5.39 4.04
C LYS A 417 27.64 -5.12 2.70
N PHE A 418 28.97 -5.05 2.73
CA PHE A 418 29.78 -5.19 1.51
C PHE A 418 29.92 -6.67 1.18
N TYR A 419 29.79 -7.01 -0.10
CA TYR A 419 29.99 -8.38 -0.56
C TYR A 419 31.44 -8.56 -1.01
N GLU A 420 32.07 -9.60 -0.49
CA GLU A 420 33.47 -9.91 -0.76
C GLU A 420 33.67 -10.48 -2.16
N ASN A 421 34.88 -10.33 -2.69
CA ASN A 421 35.27 -10.92 -3.97
C ASN A 421 34.98 -12.44 -3.98
N GLY A 422 34.43 -12.93 -5.09
CA GLY A 422 34.04 -14.34 -5.27
C GLY A 422 32.67 -14.70 -4.69
N THR A 423 31.97 -13.76 -4.02
CA THR A 423 30.60 -14.03 -3.55
C THR A 423 29.66 -14.27 -4.74
N GLU A 424 28.79 -15.27 -4.64
CA GLU A 424 27.79 -15.52 -5.68
C GLU A 424 26.79 -14.37 -5.79
N MET A 425 26.46 -14.00 -7.02
CA MET A 425 25.50 -12.93 -7.29
C MET A 425 24.09 -13.30 -6.82
N ASN A 426 23.52 -12.45 -5.95
CA ASN A 426 22.12 -12.54 -5.53
C ASN A 426 21.33 -11.30 -6.00
N PRO A 427 20.38 -11.44 -6.96
CA PRO A 427 19.61 -10.31 -7.50
C PRO A 427 18.70 -9.62 -6.47
N LEU A 428 18.42 -10.26 -5.34
CA LEU A 428 17.65 -9.66 -4.25
C LEU A 428 18.43 -8.54 -3.57
N PHE A 429 19.74 -8.73 -3.38
CA PHE A 429 20.59 -7.83 -2.60
C PHE A 429 21.64 -7.09 -3.42
N MET A 430 21.85 -7.47 -4.67
CA MET A 430 22.92 -6.95 -5.50
C MET A 430 22.36 -6.48 -6.84
N GLU A 431 22.96 -5.43 -7.37
CA GLU A 431 22.73 -4.96 -8.73
C GLU A 431 24.02 -4.53 -9.42
N SER A 432 24.01 -4.65 -10.74
CA SER A 432 25.13 -4.29 -11.59
C SER A 432 24.62 -3.72 -12.90
N ALA A 433 25.23 -2.62 -13.34
CA ALA A 433 24.86 -1.95 -14.59
C ALA A 433 24.96 -2.93 -15.77
N GLY A 434 23.86 -3.07 -16.52
CA GLY A 434 23.81 -3.89 -17.74
C GLY A 434 23.71 -5.40 -17.54
N THR A 435 23.64 -5.91 -16.31
CA THR A 435 23.52 -7.36 -16.04
C THR A 435 22.05 -7.79 -15.94
N LYS A 436 21.61 -8.71 -16.79
CA LYS A 436 20.25 -9.31 -16.70
C LYS A 436 20.23 -10.43 -15.66
N SER A 437 19.09 -10.59 -14.98
CA SER A 437 18.92 -11.59 -13.90
C SER A 437 19.22 -13.04 -14.29
N LYS A 438 19.03 -13.41 -15.56
CA LYS A 438 19.30 -14.76 -16.07
C LYS A 438 20.79 -15.11 -16.14
N ASP A 439 21.65 -14.11 -16.29
CA ASP A 439 23.10 -14.28 -16.47
C ASP A 439 23.84 -14.32 -15.12
N MET A 440 23.20 -13.84 -14.04
CA MET A 440 23.78 -13.71 -12.70
C MET A 440 24.22 -15.04 -12.08
N LYS A 441 23.62 -16.19 -12.43
CA LYS A 441 24.03 -17.50 -11.88
C LYS A 441 25.46 -17.90 -12.25
N LYS A 442 25.98 -17.36 -13.36
CA LYS A 442 27.34 -17.61 -13.86
C LYS A 442 28.35 -16.58 -13.36
N LEU A 443 27.89 -15.57 -12.63
CA LEU A 443 28.67 -14.44 -12.18
C LEU A 443 28.93 -14.51 -10.69
N GLU A 444 30.07 -13.96 -10.30
CA GLU A 444 30.46 -13.70 -8.92
C GLU A 444 30.92 -12.24 -8.80
N VAL A 445 30.96 -11.74 -7.58
CA VAL A 445 31.39 -10.37 -7.29
C VAL A 445 32.89 -10.24 -7.58
N GLU A 446 33.26 -9.33 -8.49
CA GLU A 446 34.64 -8.85 -8.63
C GLU A 446 34.93 -7.83 -7.53
N ILE A 447 34.06 -6.83 -7.40
CA ILE A 447 34.12 -5.85 -6.32
C ILE A 447 32.73 -5.30 -6.00
N CYS A 448 32.44 -5.13 -4.71
CA CYS A 448 31.28 -4.41 -4.21
C CYS A 448 31.72 -2.99 -3.83
N TYR A 449 31.20 -1.98 -4.50
CA TYR A 449 31.65 -0.59 -4.33
C TYR A 449 30.67 0.29 -3.57
N PHE A 450 29.44 -0.18 -3.40
CA PHE A 450 28.47 0.39 -2.47
C PHE A 450 27.75 -0.75 -1.74
N PRO A 451 27.56 -0.70 -0.41
CA PRO A 451 27.05 -1.82 0.34
C PRO A 451 25.53 -2.01 0.13
N ALA A 452 25.05 -3.23 0.33
CA ALA A 452 23.61 -3.47 0.46
C ALA A 452 23.15 -2.94 1.81
N ILE A 453 21.99 -2.29 1.85
CA ILE A 453 21.34 -1.81 3.06
C ILE A 453 20.01 -2.55 3.20
N ALA A 454 19.89 -3.38 4.23
CA ALA A 454 18.73 -4.22 4.44
C ALA A 454 18.56 -4.62 5.91
N VAL A 455 17.37 -5.10 6.24
CA VAL A 455 17.17 -5.91 7.45
C VAL A 455 17.54 -7.34 7.07
N PHE A 456 18.74 -7.77 7.41
CA PHE A 456 19.22 -9.13 7.16
C PHE A 456 18.70 -10.07 8.25
N ASP A 457 18.03 -11.16 7.88
CA ASP A 457 17.70 -12.22 8.82
C ASP A 457 18.97 -13.01 9.16
N THR A 458 19.25 -13.13 10.47
CA THR A 458 20.45 -13.79 11.01
C THR A 458 20.58 -15.27 10.66
N ILE A 459 19.53 -15.91 10.13
CA ILE A 459 19.48 -17.37 9.95
C ILE A 459 19.44 -17.81 8.48
N GLU A 460 18.87 -17.02 7.56
CA GLU A 460 18.61 -17.51 6.19
C GLU A 460 19.07 -16.59 5.05
N ASP A 461 19.80 -15.48 5.31
CA ASP A 461 20.10 -14.46 4.28
C ASP A 461 18.83 -14.06 3.49
N LYS A 462 17.67 -14.12 4.14
CA LYS A 462 16.39 -13.61 3.64
C LYS A 462 16.18 -12.24 4.24
N SER A 463 15.57 -11.36 3.47
CA SER A 463 15.19 -10.04 3.94
C SER A 463 13.80 -9.74 3.43
N ASP A 464 12.93 -9.34 4.33
CA ASP A 464 11.62 -8.81 3.97
C ASP A 464 11.71 -7.35 3.49
N ASN A 465 12.84 -6.65 3.75
CA ASN A 465 13.01 -5.23 3.49
C ASN A 465 14.45 -4.88 3.04
N VAL A 466 14.67 -4.84 1.72
CA VAL A 466 15.88 -4.29 1.11
C VAL A 466 15.65 -2.80 0.84
N PHE A 467 16.44 -1.94 1.49
CA PHE A 467 16.37 -0.48 1.34
C PHE A 467 17.21 -0.02 0.16
N SER A 468 18.40 -0.61 0.00
CA SER A 468 19.28 -0.37 -1.14
C SER A 468 20.06 -1.62 -1.46
N LYS A 469 20.21 -1.93 -2.76
CA LYS A 469 21.01 -3.06 -3.20
C LYS A 469 22.49 -2.68 -3.22
N ALA A 470 23.34 -3.66 -2.98
CA ALA A 470 24.77 -3.51 -3.18
C ALA A 470 25.05 -3.23 -4.65
N LEU A 471 25.87 -2.21 -4.92
CA LEU A 471 26.39 -1.96 -6.25
C LEU A 471 27.68 -2.75 -6.43
N ILE A 472 27.73 -3.58 -7.48
CA ILE A 472 28.83 -4.49 -7.73
C ILE A 472 29.28 -4.48 -9.19
N ILE A 473 30.57 -4.73 -9.40
CA ILE A 473 31.11 -5.16 -10.70
C ILE A 473 31.23 -6.69 -10.67
N PRO A 474 30.61 -7.41 -11.62
CA PRO A 474 30.66 -8.86 -11.67
C PRO A 474 31.82 -9.35 -12.54
N ARG A 475 32.28 -10.57 -12.26
CA ARG A 475 33.12 -11.37 -13.15
C ARG A 475 32.52 -12.76 -13.36
N VAL A 476 32.99 -13.47 -14.39
CA VAL A 476 32.58 -14.84 -14.67
C VAL A 476 33.23 -15.79 -13.66
N LYS A 477 32.45 -16.74 -13.12
CA LYS A 477 32.96 -17.79 -12.24
C LYS A 477 34.08 -18.58 -12.93
N SER A 478 35.19 -18.74 -12.25
CA SER A 478 36.40 -19.45 -12.74
C SER A 478 36.14 -20.91 -13.14
N ASN A 479 35.08 -21.55 -12.65
CA ASN A 479 34.70 -22.93 -13.02
C ASN A 479 33.93 -23.05 -14.36
N ASN A 480 33.50 -21.96 -14.97
CA ASN A 480 32.76 -21.97 -16.25
C ASN A 480 33.64 -21.69 -17.48
N SER A 481 34.93 -21.42 -17.31
CA SER A 481 35.87 -21.14 -18.41
C SER A 481 36.28 -22.40 -19.20
N ILE A 482 35.89 -23.60 -18.77
CA ILE A 482 36.32 -24.87 -19.39
C ILE A 482 35.36 -25.38 -20.50
N SER A 483 34.21 -24.74 -20.73
CA SER A 483 33.20 -25.26 -21.69
C SER A 483 32.96 -24.41 -22.94
N SER A 484 33.97 -23.68 -23.42
CA SER A 484 33.88 -23.02 -24.74
C SER A 484 35.23 -22.92 -25.45
N GLU A 485 35.93 -24.06 -25.54
CA GLU A 485 36.97 -24.29 -26.56
C GLU A 485 36.73 -25.66 -27.19
N THR A 486 35.71 -25.77 -28.02
CA THR A 486 35.68 -26.79 -29.09
C THR A 486 34.77 -26.31 -30.23
N ALA A 487 35.33 -26.39 -31.44
CA ALA A 487 34.75 -26.11 -32.76
C ALA A 487 34.64 -24.61 -33.11
N ILE A 488 35.25 -24.06 -34.16
CA ILE A 488 35.56 -24.63 -35.49
C ILE A 488 36.84 -23.99 -36.03
N THR A 489 37.85 -24.81 -36.31
CA THR A 489 38.91 -24.54 -37.29
C THR A 489 38.51 -25.16 -38.64
N THR A 490 38.96 -24.53 -39.74
CA THR A 490 38.85 -24.91 -41.18
C THR A 490 37.47 -24.62 -41.80
N SER A 491 37.32 -24.01 -42.98
CA SER A 491 38.14 -23.93 -44.21
C SER A 491 37.83 -22.63 -44.98
N THR A 492 38.82 -21.83 -45.39
CA THR A 492 39.29 -21.70 -46.79
C THR A 492 38.25 -22.02 -47.87
N GLU A 493 37.58 -21.00 -48.39
CA GLU A 493 37.65 -20.48 -49.78
C GLU A 493 36.93 -19.13 -49.88
#